data_AF-A0ABD1KID7-F1
#
_entry.id   AF-A0ABD1KID7-F1
#
_cell.length_a   1.000
_cell.length_b   1.000
_cell.length_c   1.000
_cell.angle_alpha   90.00
_cell.angle_beta   90.00
_cell.angle_gamma   90.00
#
_symmetry.space_group_name_H-M   'P 1'
#
loop_
_entity.id
_entity.type
_entity.pdbx_description
1 polymer ?
#
loop_
_entity_poly.entity_id
_entity_poly.type
_entity_poly.pdbx_seq_one_letter_code
_entity_poly.pdbx_strand_id
1 'polypeptide(L)'
;MVRYLMVVVKKSVHRGGQNVRMKMVNVLLHVVLTQLLRLLESTECDMIKTVQWKMGKEMTLLLSERARQDTALPTDVWKRGSMKHCPTPERPLVVENFVHQLLSGGQISGGQVSFSSDHLQECLSSLLRDVIGRERSNFLFYSQFYEHLLQQETQLLHQREQDVKNLEEYHILSNDPLNKAAGLCRGLMVELTALRCRLAHLEEERRTLTQQLSLEHRQHYDTLVRRLFTTCLQLKSRLDGYHQKMEEDVLQMVSRARREGVDKIARLQRKYDSSRDPKDLADTLVEKETQHDLLTENSQQRALMKKLQTLAQWRETVALGKLQRELLSTQQRELRRQLSCIKVQLESEQQGAMLQQELNTLRLAMQQSQREVHLVRKQLSQQSQRLQEVEHGCARETRMSRQLHSTGVLSLQRLQEEAEDRERVIKELTEQLRSGRRHSQLRLQHSAKELQQVRSKLQQERGLKQEAFQLVSQLQRQVSEGTALPTCTSSTSALIAGRSTRTSPVLALRNSRGSPSAMTTRNIKRDDAEDRSPYAFQTGSPDTKMLFSKSKQSLTQHLEPSEVLLPTLHDGRSTSLMLTLQRP
;
A
#
# COMPACT_ATOMS: atom_id res chain seq x y z
N MET A 1 -40.02 -2.28 54.20
CA MET A 1 -39.48 -2.98 55.39
C MET A 1 -38.27 -2.28 56.03
N VAL A 2 -37.07 -2.25 55.43
CA VAL A 2 -35.81 -1.90 56.13
C VAL A 2 -35.86 -0.61 56.97
N ARG A 3 -36.34 0.52 56.41
CA ARG A 3 -36.51 1.78 57.17
C ARG A 3 -37.40 1.62 58.42
N TYR A 4 -38.43 0.78 58.36
CA TYR A 4 -39.34 0.50 59.48
C TYR A 4 -38.62 -0.31 60.57
N LEU A 5 -37.85 -1.34 60.20
CA LEU A 5 -37.00 -2.06 61.16
C LEU A 5 -35.97 -1.12 61.81
N MET A 6 -35.32 -0.22 61.06
CA MET A 6 -34.37 0.74 61.64
C MET A 6 -35.04 1.69 62.66
N VAL A 7 -36.29 2.10 62.44
CA VAL A 7 -37.06 2.89 63.41
C VAL A 7 -37.39 2.07 64.67
N VAL A 8 -37.77 0.79 64.52
CA VAL A 8 -38.04 -0.11 65.66
C VAL A 8 -36.76 -0.43 66.44
N VAL A 9 -35.62 -0.62 65.77
CA VAL A 9 -34.28 -0.70 66.38
C VAL A 9 -34.01 0.55 67.21
N LYS A 10 -34.20 1.74 66.63
CA LYS A 10 -33.92 3.02 67.30
C LYS A 10 -34.80 3.24 68.54
N LYS A 11 -36.06 2.80 68.53
CA LYS A 11 -36.93 2.75 69.72
C LYS A 11 -36.52 1.68 70.74
N SER A 12 -36.08 0.51 70.30
CA SER A 12 -35.69 -0.60 71.20
C SER A 12 -34.34 -0.37 71.89
N VAL A 13 -33.42 0.39 71.27
CA VAL A 13 -32.14 0.78 71.90
C VAL A 13 -32.35 1.54 73.22
N HIS A 14 -33.44 2.31 73.33
CA HIS A 14 -33.81 3.12 74.51
C HIS A 14 -34.39 2.32 75.70
N ARG A 15 -34.64 1.00 75.57
CA ARG A 15 -35.08 0.15 76.69
C ARG A 15 -34.06 -1.00 76.85
N GLY A 16 -33.53 -1.18 78.06
CA GLY A 16 -32.26 -1.88 78.33
C GLY A 16 -32.19 -3.41 78.11
N GLY A 17 -32.92 -4.00 77.18
CA GLY A 17 -32.91 -5.45 76.92
C GLY A 17 -31.80 -5.90 75.96
N GLN A 18 -30.64 -6.35 76.49
CA GLN A 18 -29.55 -6.89 75.66
C GLN A 18 -30.00 -8.08 74.78
N ASN A 19 -30.81 -8.99 75.32
CA ASN A 19 -31.36 -10.16 74.60
C ASN A 19 -32.21 -9.72 73.37
N VAL A 20 -32.98 -8.64 73.50
CA VAL A 20 -33.76 -8.06 72.39
C VAL A 20 -32.83 -7.50 71.30
N ARG A 21 -31.73 -6.82 71.70
CA ARG A 21 -30.73 -6.31 70.74
C ARG A 21 -30.11 -7.46 69.94
N MET A 22 -29.71 -8.56 70.58
CA MET A 22 -29.07 -9.69 69.89
C MET A 22 -30.04 -10.40 68.93
N LYS A 23 -31.28 -10.65 69.34
CA LYS A 23 -32.33 -11.20 68.45
C LYS A 23 -32.61 -10.28 67.25
N MET A 24 -32.67 -8.96 67.48
CA MET A 24 -32.94 -7.98 66.44
C MET A 24 -31.76 -7.79 65.47
N VAL A 25 -30.51 -7.92 65.94
CA VAL A 25 -29.31 -8.00 65.08
C VAL A 25 -29.34 -9.26 64.21
N ASN A 26 -29.68 -10.43 64.76
CA ASN A 26 -29.79 -11.67 63.98
C ASN A 26 -30.88 -11.58 62.91
N VAL A 27 -32.04 -10.97 63.22
CA VAL A 27 -33.09 -10.71 62.22
C VAL A 27 -32.61 -9.73 61.14
N LEU A 28 -31.90 -8.67 61.50
CA LEU A 28 -31.37 -7.72 60.54
C LEU A 28 -30.32 -8.37 59.62
N LEU A 29 -29.42 -9.18 60.19
CA LEU A 29 -28.41 -9.95 59.47
C LEU A 29 -29.06 -10.94 58.51
N HIS A 30 -30.07 -11.69 58.94
CA HIS A 30 -30.82 -12.62 58.10
C HIS A 30 -31.53 -11.89 56.94
N VAL A 31 -32.15 -10.74 57.20
CA VAL A 31 -32.80 -9.92 56.14
C VAL A 31 -31.79 -9.41 55.14
N VAL A 32 -30.61 -8.96 55.57
CA VAL A 32 -29.52 -8.55 54.67
C VAL A 32 -28.99 -9.74 53.87
N LEU A 33 -28.76 -10.89 54.50
CA LEU A 33 -28.28 -12.11 53.82
C LEU A 33 -29.28 -12.61 52.76
N THR A 34 -30.58 -12.61 53.07
CA THR A 34 -31.66 -13.01 52.15
C THR A 34 -31.90 -11.98 51.04
N GLN A 35 -31.48 -10.73 51.23
CA GLN A 35 -31.48 -9.72 50.18
C GLN A 35 -30.24 -9.81 49.29
N LEU A 36 -29.07 -10.13 49.86
CA LEU A 36 -27.83 -10.38 49.13
C LEU A 36 -27.94 -11.62 48.25
N LEU A 37 -28.49 -12.72 48.78
CA LEU A 37 -28.74 -13.97 48.03
C LEU A 37 -29.63 -13.70 46.80
N ARG A 38 -30.78 -13.04 46.98
CA ARG A 38 -31.68 -12.70 45.86
C ARG A 38 -31.07 -11.72 44.85
N LEU A 39 -30.16 -10.85 45.28
CA LEU A 39 -29.37 -10.03 44.35
C LEU A 39 -28.39 -10.91 43.56
N LEU A 40 -27.67 -11.83 44.21
CA LEU A 40 -26.75 -12.77 43.58
C LEU A 40 -27.47 -13.65 42.55
N GLU A 41 -28.58 -14.28 42.94
CA GLU A 41 -29.47 -15.08 42.09
C GLU A 41 -29.94 -14.27 40.86
N SER A 42 -30.30 -13.00 41.04
CA SER A 42 -30.73 -12.14 39.92
C SER A 42 -29.58 -11.83 38.94
N THR A 43 -28.38 -11.54 39.45
CA THR A 43 -27.20 -11.30 38.60
C THR A 43 -26.72 -12.57 37.91
N GLU A 44 -26.81 -13.72 38.56
CA GLU A 44 -26.50 -15.02 37.97
C GLU A 44 -27.50 -15.34 36.84
N CYS A 45 -28.80 -15.15 37.07
CA CYS A 45 -29.83 -15.30 36.05
C CYS A 45 -29.59 -14.39 34.83
N ASP A 46 -29.20 -13.13 35.05
CA ASP A 46 -28.91 -12.21 33.94
C ASP A 46 -27.59 -12.53 33.22
N MET A 47 -26.55 -12.95 33.95
CA MET A 47 -25.32 -13.48 33.34
C MET A 47 -25.63 -14.71 32.47
N ILE A 48 -26.41 -15.68 32.97
CA ILE A 48 -26.84 -16.85 32.20
C ILE A 48 -27.60 -16.44 30.93
N LYS A 49 -28.55 -15.49 31.02
CA LYS A 49 -29.25 -14.95 29.83
C LYS A 49 -28.28 -14.33 28.82
N THR A 50 -27.28 -13.56 29.25
CA THR A 50 -26.31 -12.97 28.31
C THR A 50 -25.41 -14.01 27.64
N VAL A 51 -25.05 -15.09 28.35
CA VAL A 51 -24.29 -16.22 27.79
C VAL A 51 -25.16 -17.00 26.80
N GLN A 52 -26.42 -17.30 27.15
CA GLN A 52 -27.38 -17.96 26.25
C GLN A 52 -27.65 -17.12 24.99
N TRP A 53 -27.81 -15.80 25.11
CA TRP A 53 -27.99 -14.91 23.97
C TRP A 53 -26.75 -14.88 23.06
N LYS A 54 -25.53 -14.80 23.63
CA LYS A 54 -24.29 -14.92 22.86
C LYS A 54 -24.21 -16.27 22.16
N MET A 55 -24.46 -17.38 22.86
CA MET A 55 -24.45 -18.72 22.28
C MET A 55 -25.49 -18.89 21.17
N GLY A 56 -26.68 -18.29 21.29
CA GLY A 56 -27.68 -18.24 20.23
C GLY A 56 -27.22 -17.43 19.01
N LYS A 57 -26.53 -16.31 19.22
CA LYS A 57 -25.93 -15.51 18.14
C LYS A 57 -24.81 -16.28 17.43
N GLU A 58 -23.87 -16.88 18.18
CA GLU A 58 -22.79 -17.69 17.60
C GLU A 58 -23.33 -18.94 16.90
N MET A 59 -24.36 -19.60 17.44
CA MET A 59 -25.06 -20.70 16.76
C MET A 59 -25.70 -20.22 15.44
N THR A 60 -26.30 -19.03 15.42
CA THR A 60 -26.87 -18.43 14.20
C THR A 60 -25.78 -18.11 13.17
N LEU A 61 -24.61 -17.64 13.60
CA LEU A 61 -23.44 -17.41 12.74
C LEU A 61 -22.86 -18.73 12.21
N LEU A 62 -22.74 -19.77 13.05
CA LEU A 62 -22.29 -21.09 12.63
C LEU A 62 -23.26 -21.74 11.65
N LEU A 63 -24.57 -21.58 11.83
CA LEU A 63 -25.59 -22.05 10.89
C LEU A 63 -25.55 -21.27 9.57
N SER A 64 -25.33 -19.95 9.60
CA SER A 64 -25.24 -19.15 8.37
C SER A 64 -23.94 -19.41 7.59
N GLU A 65 -22.81 -19.63 8.28
CA GLU A 65 -21.54 -19.99 7.65
C GLU A 65 -21.56 -21.43 7.13
N ARG A 66 -22.18 -22.37 7.86
CA ARG A 66 -22.44 -23.72 7.36
C ARG A 66 -23.33 -23.70 6.12
N ALA A 67 -24.39 -22.89 6.10
CA ALA A 67 -25.24 -22.72 4.92
C ALA A 67 -24.52 -22.11 3.70
N ARG A 68 -23.36 -21.45 3.89
CA ARG A 68 -22.48 -21.03 2.78
C ARG A 68 -21.61 -22.20 2.31
N GLN A 69 -21.00 -22.93 3.25
CA GLN A 69 -20.14 -24.10 2.97
C GLN A 69 -20.90 -25.24 2.29
N ASP A 70 -22.15 -25.52 2.70
CA ASP A 70 -23.06 -26.50 2.09
C ASP A 70 -23.46 -26.14 0.63
N THR A 71 -22.98 -25.01 0.07
CA THR A 71 -23.14 -24.67 -1.36
C THR A 71 -21.85 -24.68 -2.19
N ALA A 72 -20.66 -24.66 -1.58
CA ALA A 72 -19.39 -24.68 -2.31
C ALA A 72 -18.20 -25.12 -1.44
N LEU A 73 -17.65 -26.30 -1.72
CA LEU A 73 -16.22 -26.55 -1.48
C LEU A 73 -15.40 -25.79 -2.53
N PRO A 74 -14.16 -25.35 -2.23
CA PRO A 74 -13.30 -24.64 -3.20
C PRO A 74 -13.00 -25.42 -4.50
N THR A 75 -13.29 -26.72 -4.55
CA THR A 75 -13.16 -27.59 -5.73
C THR A 75 -14.36 -27.57 -6.67
N ASP A 76 -15.54 -27.10 -6.27
CA ASP A 76 -16.77 -27.24 -7.07
C ASP A 76 -17.10 -26.03 -7.98
N VAL A 77 -16.22 -25.03 -8.02
CA VAL A 77 -16.30 -23.88 -8.98
C VAL A 77 -16.49 -24.38 -10.41
N TRP A 78 -15.80 -25.47 -10.77
CA TRP A 78 -15.80 -26.11 -12.09
C TRP A 78 -17.08 -26.89 -12.45
N LYS A 79 -18.06 -27.02 -11.53
CA LYS A 79 -19.27 -27.84 -11.75
C LYS A 79 -20.58 -27.06 -11.81
N ARG A 80 -20.62 -25.77 -11.48
CA ARG A 80 -21.89 -25.06 -11.24
C ARG A 80 -22.56 -24.50 -12.51
N GLY A 81 -23.12 -25.40 -13.33
CA GLY A 81 -24.39 -25.21 -14.06
C GLY A 81 -24.56 -24.04 -15.06
N SER A 82 -23.58 -23.19 -15.30
CA SER A 82 -23.69 -22.02 -16.20
C SER A 82 -23.53 -22.39 -17.68
N MET A 83 -22.61 -23.29 -18.00
CA MET A 83 -22.39 -23.78 -19.37
C MET A 83 -23.40 -24.88 -19.73
N LYS A 84 -24.52 -24.48 -20.36
CA LYS A 84 -25.49 -25.40 -21.00
C LYS A 84 -24.93 -26.19 -22.19
N HIS A 85 -23.74 -25.82 -22.67
CA HIS A 85 -23.10 -26.40 -23.84
C HIS A 85 -21.65 -26.78 -23.53
N CYS A 86 -21.47 -27.89 -22.82
CA CYS A 86 -20.23 -28.66 -22.85
C CYS A 86 -20.47 -29.93 -23.68
N PRO A 87 -20.26 -29.91 -25.00
CA PRO A 87 -20.20 -31.14 -25.78
C PRO A 87 -19.14 -32.05 -25.17
N THR A 88 -19.45 -33.32 -24.92
CA THR A 88 -18.40 -34.30 -24.63
C THR A 88 -17.62 -34.52 -25.92
N PRO A 89 -16.28 -34.47 -25.92
CA PRO A 89 -15.51 -34.70 -27.14
C PRO A 89 -15.80 -36.12 -27.64
N GLU A 90 -16.30 -36.22 -28.87
CA GLU A 90 -16.77 -37.46 -29.47
C GLU A 90 -15.62 -38.46 -29.59
N ARG A 91 -15.80 -39.70 -29.11
CA ARG A 91 -14.74 -40.71 -29.10
C ARG A 91 -14.42 -41.12 -30.56
N PRO A 92 -13.24 -40.79 -31.09
CA PRO A 92 -12.94 -41.08 -32.48
C PRO A 92 -12.44 -42.52 -32.61
N LEU A 93 -13.02 -43.27 -33.54
CA LEU A 93 -12.83 -44.71 -33.76
C LEU A 93 -11.51 -45.04 -34.49
N VAL A 94 -10.41 -44.38 -34.12
CA VAL A 94 -9.13 -44.43 -34.84
C VAL A 94 -8.49 -45.83 -34.80
N VAL A 95 -8.60 -46.52 -33.67
CA VAL A 95 -8.04 -47.88 -33.51
C VAL A 95 -8.90 -48.89 -34.26
N GLU A 96 -10.22 -48.75 -34.13
CA GLU A 96 -11.23 -49.59 -34.75
C GLU A 96 -11.16 -49.49 -36.29
N ASN A 97 -11.01 -48.28 -36.83
CA ASN A 97 -10.79 -48.03 -38.26
C ASN A 97 -9.45 -48.61 -38.75
N PHE A 98 -8.35 -48.40 -38.02
CA PHE A 98 -7.03 -48.92 -38.40
C PHE A 98 -7.01 -50.45 -38.43
N VAL A 99 -7.61 -51.12 -37.44
CA VAL A 99 -7.73 -52.59 -37.43
C VAL A 99 -8.55 -53.08 -38.62
N HIS A 100 -9.65 -52.40 -38.98
CA HIS A 100 -10.46 -52.76 -40.15
C HIS A 100 -9.70 -52.53 -41.48
N GLN A 101 -8.89 -51.47 -41.59
CA GLN A 101 -8.04 -51.26 -42.76
C GLN A 101 -6.94 -52.33 -42.87
N LEU A 102 -6.20 -52.58 -41.78
CA LEU A 102 -5.09 -53.54 -41.75
C LEU A 102 -5.54 -54.98 -42.05
N LEU A 103 -6.69 -55.40 -41.54
CA LEU A 103 -7.23 -56.74 -41.80
C LEU A 103 -7.73 -56.93 -43.24
N SER A 104 -7.97 -55.85 -44.00
CA SER A 104 -8.54 -55.94 -45.35
C SER A 104 -7.55 -56.37 -46.44
N GLY A 105 -6.23 -56.22 -46.21
CA GLY A 105 -5.16 -56.65 -47.13
C GLY A 105 -4.23 -57.73 -46.57
N GLY A 106 -4.63 -58.42 -45.50
CA GLY A 106 -3.86 -59.53 -44.92
C GLY A 106 -4.07 -60.86 -45.65
N GLN A 107 -2.98 -61.50 -46.07
CA GLN A 107 -3.02 -62.89 -46.57
C GLN A 107 -2.74 -63.87 -45.44
N ILE A 108 -3.63 -64.84 -45.23
CA ILE A 108 -3.49 -65.86 -44.17
C ILE A 108 -2.94 -67.15 -44.79
N SER A 109 -1.71 -67.53 -44.44
CA SER A 109 -1.07 -68.76 -44.89
C SER A 109 -0.51 -69.55 -43.71
N GLY A 110 -0.97 -70.79 -43.52
CA GLY A 110 -0.41 -71.71 -42.51
C GLY A 110 -0.47 -71.24 -41.05
N GLY A 111 -1.39 -70.32 -40.71
CA GLY A 111 -1.48 -69.72 -39.37
C GLY A 111 -0.62 -68.47 -39.17
N GLN A 112 0.14 -68.03 -40.18
CA GLN A 112 0.76 -66.70 -40.21
C GLN A 112 -0.05 -65.75 -41.09
N VAL A 113 -0.08 -64.47 -40.72
CA VAL A 113 -0.69 -63.40 -41.52
C VAL A 113 0.44 -62.55 -42.11
N SER A 114 0.54 -62.56 -43.44
CA SER A 114 1.52 -61.77 -44.20
C SER A 114 0.83 -60.59 -44.89
N PHE A 115 1.39 -59.41 -44.73
CA PHE A 115 0.94 -58.17 -45.37
C PHE A 115 1.94 -57.72 -46.43
N SER A 116 1.48 -57.07 -47.50
CA SER A 116 2.38 -56.31 -48.37
C SER A 116 2.99 -55.14 -47.60
N SER A 117 4.27 -54.85 -47.85
CA SER A 117 4.96 -53.68 -47.29
C SER A 117 4.24 -52.37 -47.67
N ASP A 118 3.75 -52.29 -48.91
CA ASP A 118 3.07 -51.09 -49.43
C ASP A 118 1.72 -50.88 -48.73
N HIS A 119 0.95 -51.97 -48.53
CA HIS A 119 -0.32 -51.95 -47.81
C HIS A 119 -0.13 -51.57 -46.33
N LEU A 120 0.87 -52.14 -45.66
CA LEU A 120 1.21 -51.77 -44.29
C LEU A 120 1.56 -50.28 -44.18
N GLN A 121 2.36 -49.77 -45.13
CA GLN A 121 2.76 -48.37 -45.19
C GLN A 121 1.58 -47.43 -45.49
N GLU A 122 0.60 -47.86 -46.31
CA GLU A 122 -0.64 -47.12 -46.56
C GLU A 122 -1.54 -47.08 -45.31
N CYS A 123 -1.78 -48.21 -44.64
CA CYS A 123 -2.55 -48.26 -43.39
C CYS A 123 -1.91 -47.40 -42.28
N LEU A 124 -0.58 -47.45 -42.11
CA LEU A 124 0.14 -46.58 -41.18
C LEU A 124 0.03 -45.11 -41.58
N SER A 125 -0.01 -44.79 -42.87
CA SER A 125 -0.19 -43.43 -43.38
C SER A 125 -1.63 -42.90 -43.22
N SER A 126 -2.65 -43.77 -43.19
CA SER A 126 -4.01 -43.40 -42.76
C SER A 126 -4.06 -43.17 -41.26
N LEU A 127 -3.57 -44.13 -40.45
CA LEU A 127 -3.52 -44.01 -38.99
C LEU A 127 -2.83 -42.72 -38.53
N LEU A 128 -1.69 -42.36 -39.13
CA LEU A 128 -0.99 -41.12 -38.83
C LEU A 128 -1.87 -39.88 -39.13
N ARG A 129 -2.61 -39.90 -40.24
CA ARG A 129 -3.52 -38.83 -40.67
C ARG A 129 -4.71 -38.69 -39.72
N ASP A 130 -5.28 -39.82 -39.29
CA ASP A 130 -6.43 -39.88 -38.39
C ASP A 130 -6.06 -39.45 -36.96
N VAL A 131 -4.89 -39.86 -36.46
CA VAL A 131 -4.32 -39.39 -35.19
C VAL A 131 -4.03 -37.87 -35.25
N ILE A 132 -3.38 -37.37 -36.29
CA ILE A 132 -3.11 -35.93 -36.44
C ILE A 132 -4.42 -35.13 -36.60
N GLY A 133 -5.42 -35.68 -37.29
CA GLY A 133 -6.77 -35.11 -37.39
C GLY A 133 -7.43 -35.00 -36.02
N ARG A 134 -7.37 -36.07 -35.22
CA ARG A 134 -7.84 -36.08 -33.83
C ARG A 134 -7.16 -35.02 -32.98
N GLU A 135 -5.83 -34.97 -32.94
CA GLU A 135 -5.14 -34.00 -32.08
C GLU A 135 -5.45 -32.55 -32.46
N ARG A 136 -5.58 -32.26 -33.77
CA ARG A 136 -6.01 -30.94 -34.25
C ARG A 136 -7.44 -30.62 -33.83
N SER A 137 -8.37 -31.57 -33.95
CA SER A 137 -9.76 -31.40 -33.53
C SER A 137 -9.88 -31.17 -32.02
N ASN A 138 -9.21 -32.00 -31.20
CA ASN A 138 -9.13 -31.84 -29.75
C ASN A 138 -8.54 -30.48 -29.35
N PHE A 139 -7.42 -30.09 -29.95
CA PHE A 139 -6.76 -28.82 -29.65
C PHE A 139 -7.66 -27.62 -29.98
N LEU A 140 -8.33 -27.63 -31.14
CA LEU A 140 -9.28 -26.58 -31.51
C LEU A 140 -10.48 -26.53 -30.56
N PHE A 141 -11.04 -27.69 -30.20
CA PHE A 141 -12.16 -27.78 -29.25
C PHE A 141 -11.79 -27.21 -27.87
N TYR A 142 -10.66 -27.64 -27.29
CA TYR A 142 -10.22 -27.11 -25.99
C TYR A 142 -9.82 -25.63 -26.07
N SER A 143 -9.19 -25.18 -27.15
CA SER A 143 -8.87 -23.76 -27.36
C SER A 143 -10.13 -22.90 -27.38
N GLN A 144 -11.15 -23.31 -28.13
CA GLN A 144 -12.44 -22.60 -28.19
C GLN A 144 -13.17 -22.64 -26.83
N PHE A 145 -13.14 -23.77 -26.12
CA PHE A 145 -13.73 -23.88 -24.79
C PHE A 145 -13.10 -22.90 -23.78
N TYR A 146 -11.77 -22.87 -23.70
CA TYR A 146 -11.06 -21.94 -22.79
C TYR A 146 -11.22 -20.48 -23.21
N GLU A 147 -11.31 -20.19 -24.51
CA GLU A 147 -11.57 -18.83 -25.01
C GLU A 147 -12.96 -18.32 -24.58
N HIS A 148 -14.01 -19.14 -24.73
CA HIS A 148 -15.36 -18.75 -24.26
C HIS A 148 -15.41 -18.56 -22.74
N LEU A 149 -14.73 -19.41 -21.96
CA LEU A 149 -14.63 -19.27 -20.51
C LEU A 149 -13.92 -17.96 -20.11
N LEU A 150 -12.81 -17.63 -20.77
CA LEU A 150 -12.08 -16.37 -20.57
C LEU A 150 -12.93 -15.13 -20.92
N GLN A 151 -13.67 -15.17 -22.03
CA GLN A 151 -14.58 -14.09 -22.40
C GLN A 151 -15.70 -13.89 -21.37
N GLN A 152 -16.31 -14.98 -20.88
CA GLN A 152 -17.36 -14.93 -19.86
C GLN A 152 -16.87 -14.34 -18.54
N GLU A 153 -15.75 -14.81 -18.00
CA GLU A 153 -15.19 -14.29 -16.74
C GLU A 153 -14.73 -12.83 -16.87
N THR A 154 -14.21 -12.44 -18.04
CA THR A 154 -13.82 -11.03 -18.30
C THR A 154 -15.03 -10.11 -18.29
N GLN A 155 -16.16 -10.52 -18.88
CA GLN A 155 -17.42 -9.76 -18.84
C GLN A 155 -17.96 -9.65 -17.41
N LEU A 156 -17.94 -10.75 -16.65
CA LEU A 156 -18.42 -10.78 -15.27
C LEU A 156 -17.58 -9.87 -14.35
N LEU A 157 -16.26 -9.89 -14.50
CA LEU A 157 -15.34 -8.99 -13.79
C LEU A 157 -15.65 -7.52 -14.08
N HIS A 158 -15.81 -7.17 -15.35
CA HIS A 158 -16.04 -5.78 -15.75
C HIS A 158 -17.38 -5.23 -15.25
N GLN A 159 -18.42 -6.07 -15.17
CA GLN A 159 -19.69 -5.71 -14.52
C GLN A 159 -19.47 -5.41 -13.02
N ARG A 160 -18.67 -6.20 -12.31
CA ARG A 160 -18.39 -5.99 -10.88
C ARG A 160 -17.54 -4.74 -10.62
N GLU A 161 -16.60 -4.42 -11.51
CA GLU A 161 -15.85 -3.16 -11.45
C GLU A 161 -16.75 -1.93 -11.61
N GLN A 162 -17.85 -2.04 -12.37
CA GLN A 162 -18.85 -0.98 -12.52
C GLN A 162 -19.76 -0.89 -11.28
N ASP A 163 -20.23 -2.02 -10.75
CA ASP A 163 -21.02 -2.07 -9.50
C ASP A 163 -20.27 -1.38 -8.33
N VAL A 164 -18.97 -1.64 -8.18
CA VAL A 164 -18.14 -1.03 -7.12
C VAL A 164 -18.03 0.49 -7.29
N LYS A 165 -17.72 0.97 -8.50
CA LYS A 165 -17.62 2.42 -8.78
C LYS A 165 -18.93 3.15 -8.48
N ASN A 166 -20.07 2.56 -8.88
CA ASN A 166 -21.39 3.11 -8.58
C ASN A 166 -21.60 3.26 -7.06
N LEU A 167 -21.21 2.27 -6.26
CA LEU A 167 -21.31 2.31 -4.79
C LEU A 167 -20.37 3.36 -4.16
N GLU A 168 -19.15 3.52 -4.69
CA GLU A 168 -18.20 4.54 -4.26
C GLU A 168 -18.71 5.96 -4.58
N GLU A 169 -19.25 6.17 -5.77
CA GLU A 169 -19.87 7.45 -6.18
C GLU A 169 -21.11 7.77 -5.31
N TYR A 170 -21.97 6.79 -5.03
CA TYR A 170 -23.07 6.97 -4.07
C TYR A 170 -22.57 7.34 -2.66
N HIS A 171 -21.47 6.74 -2.18
CA HIS A 171 -20.88 7.07 -0.88
C HIS A 171 -20.28 8.48 -0.84
N ILE A 172 -19.76 9.00 -1.96
CA ILE A 172 -19.20 10.36 -2.05
C ILE A 172 -20.29 11.42 -2.21
N LEU A 173 -21.34 11.13 -3.00
CA LEU A 173 -22.47 12.04 -3.23
C LEU A 173 -23.47 12.05 -2.07
N SER A 174 -23.52 10.99 -1.26
CA SER A 174 -24.34 10.93 -0.04
C SER A 174 -23.84 11.94 0.99
N ASN A 175 -24.62 13.01 1.17
CA ASN A 175 -24.38 14.06 2.17
C ASN A 175 -24.81 13.60 3.59
N ASP A 176 -24.40 12.37 3.93
CA ASP A 176 -25.09 11.44 4.82
C ASP A 176 -25.33 12.00 6.23
N PRO A 177 -26.58 12.01 6.75
CA PRO A 177 -26.82 12.28 8.18
C PRO A 177 -26.01 11.36 9.10
N LEU A 178 -25.68 10.13 8.70
CA LEU A 178 -24.83 9.21 9.47
C LEU A 178 -23.40 9.74 9.62
N ASN A 179 -22.82 10.35 8.57
CA ASN A 179 -21.48 10.94 8.62
C ASN A 179 -21.44 12.23 9.46
N LYS A 180 -22.50 13.04 9.43
CA LYS A 180 -22.67 14.21 10.31
C LYS A 180 -22.87 13.80 11.76
N ALA A 181 -23.70 12.79 12.02
CA ALA A 181 -23.86 12.19 13.35
C ALA A 181 -22.53 11.62 13.87
N ALA A 182 -21.77 10.88 13.05
CA ALA A 182 -20.44 10.40 13.43
C ALA A 182 -19.45 11.54 13.74
N GLY A 183 -19.54 12.67 13.04
CA GLY A 183 -18.81 13.90 13.37
C GLY A 183 -19.15 14.44 14.77
N LEU A 184 -20.45 14.61 15.06
CA LEU A 184 -20.94 15.06 16.35
C LEU A 184 -20.59 14.09 17.49
N CYS A 185 -20.74 12.77 17.28
CA CYS A 185 -20.34 11.75 18.24
C CYS A 185 -18.82 11.77 18.52
N ARG A 186 -17.96 12.06 17.53
CA ARG A 186 -16.52 12.25 17.76
C ARG A 186 -16.24 13.49 18.61
N GLY A 187 -16.91 14.61 18.36
CA GLY A 187 -16.81 15.82 19.19
C GLY A 187 -17.23 15.55 20.64
N LEU A 188 -18.42 15.00 20.84
CA LEU A 188 -18.95 14.63 22.15
C LEU A 188 -18.06 13.62 22.90
N MET A 189 -17.40 12.69 22.21
CA MET A 189 -16.42 11.79 22.84
C MET A 189 -15.17 12.52 23.33
N VAL A 190 -14.68 13.54 22.62
CA VAL A 190 -13.54 14.36 23.05
C VAL A 190 -13.92 15.20 24.27
N GLU A 191 -15.09 15.86 24.24
CA GLU A 191 -15.62 16.62 25.39
C GLU A 191 -15.85 15.73 26.61
N LEU A 192 -16.50 14.57 26.43
CA LEU A 192 -16.70 13.57 27.48
C LEU A 192 -15.37 13.07 28.06
N THR A 193 -14.33 12.96 27.25
CA THR A 193 -12.98 12.56 27.71
C THR A 193 -12.31 13.69 28.49
N ALA A 194 -12.36 14.93 28.01
CA ALA A 194 -11.84 16.10 28.73
C ALA A 194 -12.55 16.30 30.08
N LEU A 195 -13.88 16.16 30.12
CA LEU A 195 -14.68 16.20 31.34
C LEU A 195 -14.31 15.06 32.29
N ARG A 196 -14.12 13.83 31.81
CA ARG A 196 -13.65 12.69 32.63
C ARG A 196 -12.27 12.95 33.24
N CYS A 197 -11.33 13.50 32.47
CA CYS A 197 -10.01 13.88 32.98
C CYS A 197 -10.10 14.95 34.07
N ARG A 198 -10.93 16.00 33.88
CA ARG A 198 -11.15 17.04 34.88
C ARG A 198 -11.83 16.49 36.14
N LEU A 199 -12.80 15.58 35.99
CA LEU A 199 -13.48 14.93 37.11
C LEU A 199 -12.49 14.06 37.91
N ALA A 200 -11.67 13.25 37.24
CA ALA A 200 -10.63 12.42 37.89
C ALA A 200 -9.61 13.27 38.66
N HIS A 201 -9.20 14.43 38.12
CA HIS A 201 -8.32 15.39 38.81
C HIS A 201 -8.97 15.97 40.07
N LEU A 202 -10.22 16.44 39.99
CA LEU A 202 -10.97 16.96 41.13
C LEU A 202 -11.23 15.87 42.20
N GLU A 203 -11.40 14.61 41.79
CA GLU A 203 -11.47 13.50 42.73
C GLU A 203 -10.15 13.27 43.47
N GLU A 204 -9.01 13.45 42.80
CA GLU A 204 -7.68 13.32 43.38
C GLU A 204 -7.41 14.43 44.40
N GLU A 205 -7.75 15.68 44.08
CA GLU A 205 -7.68 16.81 45.01
C GLU A 205 -8.60 16.59 46.22
N ARG A 206 -9.82 16.09 46.01
CA ARG A 206 -10.72 15.69 47.10
C ARG A 206 -10.10 14.57 47.96
N ARG A 207 -9.42 13.59 47.36
CA ARG A 207 -8.71 12.53 48.11
C ARG A 207 -7.58 13.12 48.96
N THR A 208 -6.73 13.99 48.40
CA THR A 208 -5.60 14.59 49.14
C THR A 208 -6.07 15.52 50.26
N LEU A 209 -7.07 16.36 50.01
CA LEU A 209 -7.67 17.24 51.04
C LEU A 209 -8.31 16.42 52.17
N THR A 210 -9.02 15.32 51.83
CA THR A 210 -9.61 14.42 52.84
C THR A 210 -8.51 13.73 53.68
N GLN A 211 -7.40 13.32 53.05
CA GLN A 211 -6.25 12.73 53.75
C GLN A 211 -5.59 13.74 54.69
N GLN A 212 -5.30 14.97 54.22
CA GLN A 212 -4.74 16.06 55.02
C GLN A 212 -5.64 16.37 56.23
N LEU A 213 -6.92 16.63 56.01
CA LEU A 213 -7.89 16.90 57.08
C LEU A 213 -7.99 15.75 58.09
N SER A 214 -7.94 14.48 57.63
CA SER A 214 -7.93 13.32 58.53
C SER A 214 -6.66 13.24 59.39
N LEU A 215 -5.52 13.69 58.85
CA LEU A 215 -4.22 13.69 59.48
C LEU A 215 -4.09 14.84 60.50
N GLU A 216 -4.60 16.03 60.19
CA GLU A 216 -4.68 17.16 61.12
C GLU A 216 -5.57 16.87 62.33
N HIS A 217 -6.77 16.30 62.10
CA HIS A 217 -7.65 15.85 63.18
C HIS A 217 -6.94 14.78 64.02
N ARG A 218 -6.29 13.81 63.38
CA ARG A 218 -5.53 12.78 64.10
C ARG A 218 -4.42 13.38 64.95
N GLN A 219 -3.64 14.34 64.44
CA GLN A 219 -2.59 15.01 65.21
C GLN A 219 -3.15 15.77 66.42
N HIS A 220 -4.26 16.49 66.26
CA HIS A 220 -4.93 17.19 67.36
C HIS A 220 -5.43 16.20 68.42
N TYR A 221 -6.15 15.15 68.03
CA TYR A 221 -6.66 14.15 68.96
C TYR A 221 -5.55 13.32 69.61
N ASP A 222 -4.55 12.83 68.86
CA ASP A 222 -3.39 12.12 69.42
C ASP A 222 -2.65 13.00 70.46
N THR A 223 -2.52 14.31 70.21
CA THR A 223 -1.89 15.25 71.15
C THR A 223 -2.73 15.47 72.41
N LEU A 224 -4.04 15.70 72.26
CA LEU A 224 -4.97 15.87 73.38
C LEU A 224 -5.05 14.60 74.24
N VAL A 225 -5.15 13.43 73.61
CA VAL A 225 -5.21 12.11 74.27
C VAL A 225 -3.91 11.81 75.00
N ARG A 226 -2.74 12.09 74.41
CA ARG A 226 -1.44 11.98 75.11
C ARG A 226 -1.37 12.90 76.34
N ARG A 227 -1.84 14.14 76.22
CA ARG A 227 -1.87 15.09 77.35
C ARG A 227 -2.80 14.60 78.47
N LEU A 228 -3.98 14.09 78.13
CA LEU A 228 -4.93 13.54 79.09
C LEU A 228 -4.41 12.26 79.77
N PHE A 229 -3.80 11.32 79.03
CA PHE A 229 -3.15 10.16 79.65
C PHE A 229 -1.99 10.59 80.57
N THR A 230 -1.22 11.61 80.19
CA THR A 230 -0.13 12.13 81.02
C THR A 230 -0.66 12.70 82.34
N THR A 231 -1.71 13.52 82.33
CA THR A 231 -2.29 14.06 83.57
C THR A 231 -3.00 12.99 84.40
N CYS A 232 -3.68 12.02 83.78
CA CYS A 232 -4.25 10.86 84.48
C CYS A 232 -3.17 9.99 85.16
N LEU A 233 -2.03 9.75 84.51
CA LEU A 233 -0.91 9.02 85.09
C LEU A 233 -0.24 9.80 86.23
N GLN A 234 -0.11 11.12 86.12
CA GLN A 234 0.37 11.99 87.19
C GLN A 234 -0.58 12.05 88.39
N LEU A 235 -1.89 12.08 88.15
CA LEU A 235 -2.89 12.02 89.22
C LEU A 235 -2.86 10.65 89.91
N LYS A 236 -2.76 9.56 89.14
CA LYS A 236 -2.64 8.20 89.67
C LYS A 236 -1.37 8.02 90.50
N SER A 237 -0.19 8.46 90.04
CA SER A 237 1.04 8.30 90.82
C SER A 237 1.02 9.10 92.13
N ARG A 238 0.35 10.26 92.15
CA ARG A 238 0.08 11.00 93.40
C ARG A 238 -0.86 10.24 94.33
N LEU A 239 -1.98 9.70 93.82
CA LEU A 239 -2.92 8.89 94.61
C LEU A 239 -2.28 7.62 95.18
N ASP A 240 -1.54 6.87 94.35
CA ASP A 240 -0.81 5.68 94.78
C ASP A 240 0.23 6.03 95.87
N GLY A 241 0.93 7.17 95.74
CA GLY A 241 1.85 7.67 96.75
C GLY A 241 1.20 8.20 98.04
N TYR A 242 -0.04 8.70 97.98
CA TYR A 242 -0.83 9.01 99.18
C TYR A 242 -1.31 7.73 99.88
N HIS A 243 -1.73 6.71 99.12
CA HIS A 243 -2.11 5.41 99.69
C HIS A 243 -0.93 4.72 100.37
N GLN A 244 0.26 4.72 99.76
CA GLN A 244 1.49 4.15 100.35
C GLN A 244 1.82 4.80 101.70
N LYS A 245 1.83 6.14 101.76
CA LYS A 245 2.07 6.87 103.02
C LYS A 245 1.01 6.58 104.08
N MET A 246 -0.26 6.53 103.70
CA MET A 246 -1.34 6.19 104.63
C MET A 246 -1.23 4.75 105.15
N GLU A 247 -0.80 3.80 104.31
CA GLU A 247 -0.51 2.42 104.71
C GLU A 247 0.69 2.36 105.67
N GLU A 248 1.78 3.07 105.37
CA GLU A 248 2.96 3.23 106.23
C GLU A 248 2.62 3.86 107.58
N ASP A 249 1.88 4.98 107.60
CA ASP A 249 1.45 5.69 108.81
C ASP A 249 0.56 4.79 109.70
N VAL A 250 -0.39 4.07 109.11
CA VAL A 250 -1.26 3.12 109.84
C VAL A 250 -0.46 1.93 110.37
N LEU A 251 0.46 1.37 109.59
CA LEU A 251 1.33 0.27 110.04
C LEU A 251 2.26 0.70 111.19
N GLN A 252 2.82 1.91 111.12
CA GLN A 252 3.61 2.50 112.21
C GLN A 252 2.76 2.76 113.46
N MET A 253 1.56 3.33 113.30
CA MET A 253 0.64 3.61 114.41
C MET A 253 0.17 2.31 115.09
N VAL A 254 -0.16 1.27 114.32
CA VAL A 254 -0.52 -0.07 114.83
C VAL A 254 0.67 -0.71 115.55
N SER A 255 1.87 -0.65 114.99
CA SER A 255 3.08 -1.22 115.61
C SER A 255 3.46 -0.48 116.90
N ARG A 256 3.32 0.85 116.92
CA ARG A 256 3.44 1.66 118.13
C ARG A 256 2.40 1.29 119.17
N ALA A 257 1.12 1.14 118.79
CA ALA A 257 0.05 0.76 119.70
C ALA A 257 0.26 -0.65 120.29
N ARG A 258 0.78 -1.61 119.50
CA ARG A 258 1.22 -2.92 120.00
C ARG A 258 2.32 -2.80 121.04
N ARG A 259 3.41 -2.09 120.71
CA ARG A 259 4.54 -1.87 121.63
C ARG A 259 4.09 -1.20 122.92
N GLU A 260 3.37 -0.07 122.83
CA GLU A 260 2.80 0.61 124.01
C GLU A 260 1.82 -0.28 124.80
N GLY A 261 1.09 -1.19 124.14
CA GLY A 261 0.20 -2.16 124.78
C GLY A 261 0.96 -3.20 125.60
N VAL A 262 1.97 -3.83 125.00
CA VAL A 262 2.90 -4.76 125.67
C VAL A 262 3.58 -4.05 126.84
N ASP A 263 4.05 -2.81 126.65
CA ASP A 263 4.66 -1.97 127.67
C ASP A 263 3.71 -1.72 128.87
N LYS A 264 2.44 -1.38 128.59
CA LYS A 264 1.40 -1.16 129.63
C LYS A 264 1.07 -2.45 130.37
N ILE A 265 0.94 -3.58 129.68
CA ILE A 265 0.69 -4.90 130.29
C ILE A 265 1.88 -5.33 131.15
N ALA A 266 3.12 -5.23 130.65
CA ALA A 266 4.33 -5.55 131.39
C ALA A 266 4.54 -4.63 132.62
N ARG A 267 4.06 -3.38 132.58
CA ARG A 267 4.03 -2.47 133.75
C ARG A 267 2.92 -2.81 134.75
N LEU A 268 1.83 -3.46 134.32
CA LEU A 268 0.76 -3.94 135.20
C LEU A 268 1.13 -5.28 135.85
N GLN A 269 1.72 -6.22 135.11
CA GLN A 269 2.23 -7.50 135.65
C GLN A 269 3.23 -7.24 136.80
N ARG A 270 4.14 -6.28 136.64
CA ARG A 270 5.11 -5.80 137.65
C ARG A 270 4.53 -5.00 138.83
N LYS A 271 3.21 -4.74 138.85
CA LYS A 271 2.53 -3.98 139.93
C LYS A 271 1.58 -4.83 140.77
N TYR A 272 1.26 -6.03 140.30
CA TYR A 272 0.25 -6.92 140.88
C TYR A 272 0.74 -8.38 140.93
N ASP A 273 2.07 -8.58 140.88
CA ASP A 273 2.79 -9.86 140.93
C ASP A 273 2.08 -11.01 140.19
N SER A 274 1.77 -10.74 138.92
CA SER A 274 1.01 -11.65 138.08
C SER A 274 1.86 -12.85 137.65
N SER A 275 1.36 -14.06 137.90
CA SER A 275 2.02 -15.36 137.60
C SER A 275 2.27 -15.66 136.10
N ARG A 276 2.03 -14.72 135.19
CA ARG A 276 2.26 -14.90 133.75
C ARG A 276 3.55 -14.22 133.33
N ASP A 277 4.48 -14.98 132.78
CA ASP A 277 5.82 -14.50 132.43
C ASP A 277 5.77 -13.33 131.43
N PRO A 278 6.43 -12.18 131.69
CA PRO A 278 6.55 -11.10 130.71
C PRO A 278 7.33 -11.50 129.45
N LYS A 279 8.13 -12.58 129.49
CA LYS A 279 8.91 -13.07 128.35
C LYS A 279 8.03 -13.57 127.21
N ASP A 280 6.99 -14.36 127.48
CA ASP A 280 6.00 -14.79 126.47
C ASP A 280 5.42 -13.61 125.68
N LEU A 281 5.23 -12.48 126.36
CA LEU A 281 4.65 -11.25 125.81
C LEU A 281 5.66 -10.44 124.96
N ALA A 282 6.97 -10.65 125.18
CA ALA A 282 8.03 -10.11 124.35
C ALA A 282 8.29 -11.02 123.13
N ASP A 283 8.34 -12.34 123.33
CA ASP A 283 8.56 -13.31 122.25
C ASP A 283 7.41 -13.23 121.22
N THR A 284 6.15 -13.15 121.68
CA THR A 284 5.00 -12.91 120.78
C THR A 284 4.95 -11.53 120.13
N LEU A 285 5.70 -10.53 120.63
CA LEU A 285 5.89 -9.26 119.91
C LEU A 285 6.90 -9.43 118.77
N VAL A 286 8.01 -10.12 119.01
CA VAL A 286 9.05 -10.42 118.01
C VAL A 286 8.49 -11.29 116.87
N GLU A 287 7.62 -12.26 117.19
CA GLU A 287 6.86 -13.02 116.17
C GLU A 287 6.00 -12.11 115.27
N LYS A 288 5.46 -11.00 115.79
CA LYS A 288 4.60 -10.08 115.02
C LYS A 288 5.37 -9.02 114.25
N GLU A 289 6.60 -8.71 114.66
CA GLU A 289 7.51 -7.86 113.89
C GLU A 289 8.15 -8.68 112.75
N THR A 290 8.64 -9.90 112.99
CA THR A 290 9.14 -10.80 111.93
C THR A 290 8.05 -11.21 110.91
N GLN A 291 6.79 -11.40 111.34
CA GLN A 291 5.66 -11.59 110.42
C GLN A 291 5.35 -10.32 109.60
N HIS A 292 5.69 -9.13 110.09
CA HIS A 292 5.55 -7.90 109.30
C HIS A 292 6.63 -7.82 108.21
N ASP A 293 7.89 -8.11 108.55
CA ASP A 293 9.00 -8.10 107.60
C ASP A 293 8.74 -9.02 106.40
N LEU A 294 8.32 -10.27 106.65
CA LEU A 294 7.95 -11.24 105.62
C LEU A 294 6.80 -10.76 104.72
N LEU A 295 5.84 -10.01 105.26
CA LEU A 295 4.76 -9.41 104.45
C LEU A 295 5.28 -8.27 103.56
N THR A 296 6.27 -7.48 104.01
CA THR A 296 6.91 -6.46 103.17
C THR A 296 7.78 -7.08 102.08
N GLU A 297 8.53 -8.15 102.37
CA GLU A 297 9.31 -8.84 101.34
C GLU A 297 8.37 -9.45 100.28
N ASN A 298 7.29 -10.11 100.72
CA ASN A 298 6.30 -10.69 99.82
C ASN A 298 5.57 -9.63 98.97
N SER A 299 5.40 -8.38 99.46
CA SER A 299 4.84 -7.28 98.64
C SER A 299 5.85 -6.79 97.59
N GLN A 300 7.15 -6.68 97.95
CA GLN A 300 8.24 -6.35 97.03
C GLN A 300 8.42 -7.40 95.93
N GLN A 301 8.43 -8.69 96.29
CA GLN A 301 8.48 -9.81 95.34
C GLN A 301 7.29 -9.77 94.36
N ARG A 302 6.06 -9.53 94.84
CA ARG A 302 4.88 -9.36 93.99
C ARG A 302 4.99 -8.14 93.06
N ALA A 303 5.64 -7.07 93.48
CA ALA A 303 5.92 -5.91 92.61
C ALA A 303 6.97 -6.23 91.53
N LEU A 304 8.02 -6.99 91.85
CA LEU A 304 9.00 -7.47 90.89
C LEU A 304 8.38 -8.42 89.85
N MET A 305 7.53 -9.37 90.27
CA MET A 305 6.82 -10.26 89.35
C MET A 305 5.93 -9.49 88.35
N LYS A 306 5.24 -8.44 88.80
CA LYS A 306 4.47 -7.56 87.89
C LYS A 306 5.38 -6.82 86.89
N LYS A 307 6.56 -6.35 87.31
CA LYS A 307 7.55 -5.73 86.40
C LYS A 307 8.08 -6.73 85.36
N LEU A 308 8.33 -7.98 85.75
CA LEU A 308 8.75 -9.04 84.83
C LEU A 308 7.65 -9.37 83.80
N GLN A 309 6.38 -9.44 84.23
CA GLN A 309 5.24 -9.68 83.34
C GLN A 309 5.06 -8.56 82.30
N THR A 310 5.14 -7.28 82.70
CA THR A 310 5.02 -6.16 81.74
C THR A 310 6.24 -6.07 80.81
N LEU A 311 7.45 -6.39 81.28
CA LEU A 311 8.63 -6.49 80.44
C LEU A 311 8.52 -7.63 79.41
N ALA A 312 7.94 -8.77 79.77
CA ALA A 312 7.70 -9.88 78.85
C ALA A 312 6.72 -9.47 77.72
N GLN A 313 5.57 -8.89 78.09
CA GLN A 313 4.56 -8.38 77.15
C GLN A 313 5.13 -7.27 76.24
N TRP A 314 6.01 -6.41 76.76
CA TRP A 314 6.70 -5.41 75.95
C TRP A 314 7.68 -6.04 74.95
N ARG A 315 8.46 -7.05 75.35
CA ARG A 315 9.36 -7.77 74.43
C ARG A 315 8.60 -8.49 73.31
N GLU A 316 7.46 -9.11 73.63
CA GLU A 316 6.58 -9.76 72.66
C GLU A 316 5.99 -8.75 71.66
N THR A 317 5.37 -7.67 72.14
CA THR A 317 4.79 -6.63 71.27
C THR A 317 5.82 -5.92 70.41
N VAL A 318 7.04 -5.70 70.91
CA VAL A 318 8.17 -5.19 70.11
C VAL A 318 8.63 -6.20 69.05
N ALA A 319 8.63 -7.50 69.34
CA ALA A 319 8.98 -8.54 68.36
C ALA A 319 7.93 -8.65 67.24
N LEU A 320 6.65 -8.71 67.59
CA LEU A 320 5.53 -8.67 66.64
C LEU A 320 5.59 -7.40 65.78
N GLY A 321 5.85 -6.25 66.40
CA GLY A 321 6.03 -4.97 65.71
C GLY A 321 7.28 -4.87 64.84
N LYS A 322 8.27 -5.77 64.95
CA LYS A 322 9.36 -5.93 63.95
C LYS A 322 8.89 -6.76 62.77
N LEU A 323 8.37 -7.96 63.03
CA LEU A 323 7.88 -8.90 62.02
C LEU A 323 6.82 -8.27 61.10
N GLN A 324 5.91 -7.46 61.64
CA GLN A 324 4.91 -6.73 60.84
C GLN A 324 5.54 -5.72 59.87
N ARG A 325 6.59 -4.99 60.29
CA ARG A 325 7.30 -4.05 59.40
C ARG A 325 8.12 -4.78 58.35
N GLU A 326 8.76 -5.89 58.72
CA GLU A 326 9.48 -6.76 57.80
C GLU A 326 8.53 -7.33 56.74
N LEU A 327 7.38 -7.88 57.13
CA LEU A 327 6.33 -8.37 56.24
C LEU A 327 5.84 -7.29 55.27
N LEU A 328 5.43 -6.11 55.76
CA LEU A 328 5.00 -5.00 54.90
C LEU A 328 6.10 -4.57 53.93
N SER A 329 7.37 -4.55 54.37
CA SER A 329 8.49 -4.19 53.50
C SER A 329 8.80 -5.27 52.45
N THR A 330 8.57 -6.56 52.74
CA THR A 330 8.70 -7.64 51.73
C THR A 330 7.57 -7.57 50.71
N GLN A 331 6.33 -7.37 51.15
CA GLN A 331 5.16 -7.20 50.27
C GLN A 331 5.34 -6.00 49.33
N GLN A 332 5.81 -4.85 49.83
CA GLN A 332 6.12 -3.69 48.98
C GLN A 332 7.25 -3.95 47.98
N ARG A 333 8.29 -4.69 48.36
CA ARG A 333 9.38 -5.08 47.44
C ARG A 333 8.88 -6.03 46.35
N GLU A 334 7.97 -6.93 46.69
CA GLU A 334 7.39 -7.87 45.74
C GLU A 334 6.44 -7.20 44.75
N LEU A 335 5.54 -6.31 45.22
CA LEU A 335 4.70 -5.49 44.33
C LEU A 335 5.54 -4.62 43.37
N ARG A 336 6.66 -4.05 43.85
CA ARG A 336 7.59 -3.31 42.97
C ARG A 336 8.25 -4.19 41.91
N ARG A 337 8.61 -5.44 42.24
CA ARG A 337 9.14 -6.41 41.27
C ARG A 337 8.11 -6.78 40.23
N GLN A 338 6.88 -7.09 40.65
CA GLN A 338 5.78 -7.43 39.74
C GLN A 338 5.48 -6.29 38.76
N LEU A 339 5.40 -5.04 39.26
CA LEU A 339 5.28 -3.85 38.41
C LEU A 339 6.46 -3.70 37.43
N SER A 340 7.71 -3.94 37.88
CA SER A 340 8.87 -3.89 36.97
C SER A 340 8.88 -5.01 35.91
N CYS A 341 8.37 -6.19 36.26
CA CYS A 341 8.25 -7.32 35.32
C CYS A 341 7.19 -7.02 34.24
N ILE A 342 6.00 -6.58 34.64
CA ILE A 342 4.93 -6.16 33.72
C ILE A 342 5.40 -5.01 32.82
N LYS A 343 6.17 -4.06 33.36
CA LYS A 343 6.77 -2.99 32.56
C LYS A 343 7.71 -3.53 31.47
N VAL A 344 8.65 -4.41 31.83
CA VAL A 344 9.60 -4.99 30.87
C VAL A 344 8.89 -5.87 29.84
N GLN A 345 7.85 -6.61 30.24
CA GLN A 345 6.99 -7.36 29.32
C GLN A 345 6.34 -6.40 28.29
N LEU A 346 5.67 -5.34 28.75
CA LEU A 346 5.04 -4.35 27.87
C LEU A 346 6.05 -3.65 26.93
N GLU A 347 7.24 -3.29 27.43
CA GLU A 347 8.31 -2.71 26.60
C GLU A 347 8.80 -3.70 25.54
N SER A 348 8.86 -5.01 25.85
CA SER A 348 9.23 -6.06 24.88
C SER A 348 8.12 -6.39 23.87
N GLU A 349 6.85 -6.36 24.29
CA GLU A 349 5.69 -6.53 23.40
C GLU A 349 5.58 -5.36 22.42
N GLN A 350 5.80 -4.13 22.88
CA GLN A 350 5.84 -2.94 22.03
C GLN A 350 6.99 -3.01 21.01
N GLN A 351 8.19 -3.46 21.41
CA GLN A 351 9.31 -3.68 20.49
C GLN A 351 8.98 -4.78 19.46
N GLY A 352 8.37 -5.89 19.88
CA GLY A 352 7.90 -6.94 18.98
C GLY A 352 6.88 -6.45 17.95
N ALA A 353 5.92 -5.63 18.38
CA ALA A 353 4.93 -5.01 17.49
C ALA A 353 5.56 -4.05 16.47
N MET A 354 6.52 -3.21 16.89
CA MET A 354 7.27 -2.34 16.00
C MET A 354 8.06 -3.12 14.94
N LEU A 355 8.82 -4.15 15.36
CA LEU A 355 9.58 -5.01 14.44
C LEU A 355 8.65 -5.75 13.46
N GLN A 356 7.49 -6.22 13.92
CA GLN A 356 6.49 -6.86 13.07
C GLN A 356 5.90 -5.88 12.03
N GLN A 357 5.73 -4.60 12.40
CA GLN A 357 5.30 -3.54 11.48
C GLN A 357 6.38 -3.24 10.42
N GLU A 358 7.65 -3.07 10.83
CA GLU A 358 8.79 -2.85 9.92
C GLU A 358 8.98 -4.03 8.96
N LEU A 359 8.87 -5.26 9.45
CA LEU A 359 8.97 -6.47 8.63
C LEU A 359 7.83 -6.54 7.59
N ASN A 360 6.62 -6.08 7.96
CA ASN A 360 5.49 -5.99 7.03
C ASN A 360 5.62 -4.86 6.01
N THR A 361 6.17 -3.69 6.35
CA THR A 361 6.43 -2.64 5.35
C THR A 361 7.54 -3.05 4.39
N LEU A 362 8.59 -3.72 4.87
CA LEU A 362 9.63 -4.31 4.02
C LEU A 362 9.09 -5.39 3.07
N ARG A 363 8.17 -6.25 3.53
CA ARG A 363 7.45 -7.22 2.67
C ARG A 363 6.66 -6.52 1.55
N LEU A 364 5.94 -5.45 1.87
CA LEU A 364 5.16 -4.68 0.89
C LEU A 364 6.06 -3.98 -0.15
N ALA A 365 7.14 -3.34 0.29
CA ALA A 365 8.14 -2.74 -0.60
C ALA A 365 8.82 -3.77 -1.51
N MET A 366 9.13 -4.95 -0.97
CA MET A 366 9.67 -6.07 -1.76
C MET A 366 8.67 -6.55 -2.83
N GLN A 367 7.38 -6.67 -2.49
CA GLN A 367 6.33 -7.01 -3.48
C GLN A 367 6.15 -5.92 -4.55
N GLN A 368 6.28 -4.64 -4.20
CA GLN A 368 6.26 -3.53 -5.17
C GLN A 368 7.43 -3.63 -6.13
N SER A 369 8.67 -3.75 -5.61
CA SER A 369 9.88 -3.92 -6.43
C SER A 369 9.83 -5.17 -7.33
N GLN A 370 9.26 -6.28 -6.85
CA GLN A 370 9.04 -7.48 -7.69
C GLN A 370 8.09 -7.21 -8.87
N ARG A 371 7.03 -6.42 -8.68
CA ARG A 371 6.10 -6.01 -9.76
C ARG A 371 6.78 -5.07 -10.75
N GLU A 372 7.58 -4.13 -10.27
CA GLU A 372 8.38 -3.21 -11.10
C GLU A 372 9.40 -3.97 -11.95
N VAL A 373 10.17 -4.88 -11.36
CA VAL A 373 11.12 -5.75 -12.07
C VAL A 373 10.41 -6.61 -13.12
N HIS A 374 9.22 -7.13 -12.82
CA HIS A 374 8.41 -7.86 -13.80
C HIS A 374 7.93 -6.96 -14.96
N LEU A 375 7.47 -5.74 -14.67
CA LEU A 375 7.06 -4.77 -15.68
C LEU A 375 8.23 -4.37 -16.60
N VAL A 376 9.40 -4.04 -16.02
CA VAL A 376 10.61 -3.68 -16.76
C VAL A 376 11.11 -4.86 -17.62
N ARG A 377 11.07 -6.10 -17.11
CA ARG A 377 11.36 -7.31 -17.91
C ARG A 377 10.41 -7.45 -19.10
N LYS A 378 9.10 -7.24 -18.91
CA LYS A 378 8.11 -7.27 -19.99
C LYS A 378 8.39 -6.19 -21.05
N GLN A 379 8.66 -4.95 -20.62
CA GLN A 379 9.04 -3.86 -21.52
C GLN A 379 10.34 -4.17 -22.29
N LEU A 380 11.36 -4.72 -21.62
CA LEU A 380 12.63 -5.11 -22.25
C LEU A 380 12.42 -6.21 -23.30
N SER A 381 11.60 -7.24 -23.03
CA SER A 381 11.26 -8.26 -24.04
C SER A 381 10.53 -7.67 -25.25
N GLN A 382 9.63 -6.70 -25.05
CA GLN A 382 8.93 -6.01 -26.14
C GLN A 382 9.88 -5.15 -26.99
N GLN A 383 10.85 -4.45 -26.37
CA GLN A 383 11.86 -3.71 -27.11
C GLN A 383 12.82 -4.64 -27.85
N SER A 384 13.23 -5.76 -27.24
CA SER A 384 14.05 -6.78 -27.90
C SER A 384 13.35 -7.38 -29.13
N GLN A 385 12.05 -7.66 -29.03
CA GLN A 385 11.26 -8.14 -30.17
C GLN A 385 11.17 -7.09 -31.28
N ARG A 386 10.89 -5.82 -30.95
CA ARG A 386 10.86 -4.72 -31.93
C ARG A 386 12.20 -4.52 -32.64
N LEU A 387 13.32 -4.66 -31.92
CA LEU A 387 14.65 -4.61 -32.52
C LEU A 387 14.87 -5.76 -33.51
N GLN A 388 14.48 -6.99 -33.15
CA GLN A 388 14.52 -8.14 -34.07
C GLN A 388 13.61 -7.93 -35.30
N GLU A 389 12.41 -7.37 -35.13
CA GLU A 389 11.49 -7.04 -36.24
C GLU A 389 12.09 -5.98 -37.19
N VAL A 390 12.81 -4.98 -36.65
CA VAL A 390 13.56 -3.98 -37.42
C VAL A 390 14.78 -4.60 -38.11
N GLU A 391 15.59 -5.41 -37.43
CA GLU A 391 16.72 -6.14 -38.00
C GLU A 391 16.27 -7.04 -39.17
N HIS A 392 15.19 -7.79 -38.98
CA HIS A 392 14.55 -8.57 -40.03
C HIS A 392 13.95 -7.69 -41.13
N GLY A 393 13.49 -6.48 -40.82
CA GLY A 393 13.11 -5.45 -41.78
C GLY A 393 14.27 -5.06 -42.69
N CYS A 394 15.34 -4.50 -42.12
CA CYS A 394 16.53 -4.07 -42.84
C CYS A 394 17.23 -5.23 -43.58
N ALA A 395 17.21 -6.46 -43.05
CA ALA A 395 17.72 -7.64 -43.73
C ALA A 395 16.90 -8.03 -44.98
N ARG A 396 15.57 -7.83 -44.95
CA ARG A 396 14.69 -8.01 -46.13
C ARG A 396 14.87 -6.88 -47.13
N GLU A 397 14.93 -5.64 -46.66
CA GLU A 397 15.11 -4.45 -47.50
C GLU A 397 16.46 -4.48 -48.23
N THR A 398 17.58 -4.67 -47.53
CA THR A 398 18.91 -4.79 -48.16
C THR A 398 18.99 -5.95 -49.15
N ARG A 399 18.25 -7.05 -48.94
CA ARG A 399 18.11 -8.14 -49.93
C ARG A 399 17.34 -7.69 -51.18
N MET A 400 16.25 -6.95 -51.00
CA MET A 400 15.46 -6.35 -52.09
C MET A 400 16.29 -5.32 -52.87
N SER A 401 16.99 -4.41 -52.20
CA SER A 401 17.86 -3.40 -52.85
C SER A 401 18.97 -4.06 -53.67
N ARG A 402 19.57 -5.16 -53.19
CA ARG A 402 20.55 -5.95 -53.95
C ARG A 402 19.93 -6.58 -55.19
N GLN A 403 18.71 -7.13 -55.08
CA GLN A 403 17.98 -7.68 -56.22
C GLN A 403 17.66 -6.60 -57.26
N LEU A 404 17.08 -5.47 -56.85
CA LEU A 404 16.76 -4.34 -57.72
C LEU A 404 18.01 -3.72 -58.36
N HIS A 405 19.13 -3.65 -57.64
CA HIS A 405 20.40 -3.21 -58.21
C HIS A 405 20.92 -4.21 -59.27
N SER A 406 20.83 -5.52 -59.01
CA SER A 406 21.25 -6.54 -59.98
C SER A 406 20.40 -6.52 -61.26
N THR A 407 19.09 -6.34 -61.17
CA THR A 407 18.22 -6.23 -62.35
C THR A 407 18.40 -4.90 -63.08
N GLY A 408 18.67 -3.81 -62.35
CA GLY A 408 19.03 -2.50 -62.93
C GLY A 408 20.37 -2.52 -63.68
N VAL A 409 21.39 -3.21 -63.15
CA VAL A 409 22.67 -3.40 -63.87
C VAL A 409 22.45 -4.22 -65.14
N LEU A 410 21.69 -5.31 -65.06
CA LEU A 410 21.39 -6.16 -66.23
C LEU A 410 20.56 -5.42 -67.31
N SER A 411 19.66 -4.51 -66.94
CA SER A 411 18.92 -3.70 -67.92
C SER A 411 19.76 -2.59 -68.54
N LEU A 412 20.64 -1.94 -67.75
CA LEU A 412 21.61 -0.97 -68.26
C LEU A 412 22.63 -1.62 -69.21
N GLN A 413 23.09 -2.84 -68.93
CA GLN A 413 23.97 -3.59 -69.83
C GLN A 413 23.33 -3.85 -71.19
N ARG A 414 22.07 -4.33 -71.22
CA ARG A 414 21.32 -4.51 -72.48
C ARG A 414 21.12 -3.20 -73.25
N LEU A 415 20.81 -2.11 -72.55
CA LEU A 415 20.67 -0.79 -73.18
C LEU A 415 22.00 -0.26 -73.71
N GLN A 416 23.13 -0.60 -73.08
CA GLN A 416 24.46 -0.32 -73.61
C GLN A 416 24.74 -1.15 -74.87
N GLU A 417 24.49 -2.47 -74.84
CA GLU A 417 24.63 -3.35 -76.01
C GLU A 417 23.80 -2.84 -77.20
N GLU A 418 22.52 -2.50 -76.98
CA GLU A 418 21.66 -1.86 -77.99
C GLU A 418 22.18 -0.50 -78.46
N ALA A 419 22.75 0.32 -77.58
CA ALA A 419 23.30 1.63 -77.96
C ALA A 419 24.57 1.47 -78.80
N GLU A 420 25.45 0.53 -78.45
CA GLU A 420 26.62 0.18 -79.24
C GLU A 420 26.24 -0.38 -80.62
N ASP A 421 25.24 -1.27 -80.70
CA ASP A 421 24.74 -1.77 -81.99
C ASP A 421 24.13 -0.66 -82.86
N ARG A 422 23.35 0.24 -82.27
CA ARG A 422 22.86 1.43 -82.99
C ARG A 422 24.01 2.33 -83.43
N GLU A 423 25.08 2.46 -82.64
CA GLU A 423 26.27 3.24 -83.03
C GLU A 423 27.06 2.56 -84.16
N ARG A 424 27.15 1.21 -84.17
CA ARG A 424 27.72 0.41 -85.28
C ARG A 424 26.95 0.68 -86.58
N VAL A 425 25.62 0.57 -86.55
CA VAL A 425 24.74 0.88 -87.70
C VAL A 425 24.85 2.34 -88.15
N ILE A 426 24.94 3.31 -87.22
CA ILE A 426 25.12 4.73 -87.56
C ILE A 426 26.48 4.98 -88.23
N LYS A 427 27.56 4.31 -87.79
CA LYS A 427 28.89 4.37 -88.43
C LYS A 427 28.81 3.88 -89.87
N GLU A 428 28.24 2.69 -90.10
CA GLU A 428 28.03 2.12 -91.44
C GLU A 428 27.20 3.04 -92.35
N LEU A 429 26.04 3.51 -91.89
CA LEU A 429 25.19 4.44 -92.65
C LEU A 429 25.91 5.76 -92.97
N THR A 430 26.74 6.27 -92.06
CA THR A 430 27.53 7.48 -92.30
C THR A 430 28.62 7.24 -93.35
N GLU A 431 29.20 6.04 -93.40
CA GLU A 431 30.19 5.66 -94.41
C GLU A 431 29.57 5.42 -95.78
N GLN A 432 28.37 4.82 -95.83
CA GLN A 432 27.53 4.76 -97.03
C GLN A 432 27.19 6.17 -97.55
N LEU A 433 26.81 7.11 -96.66
CA LEU A 433 26.58 8.51 -97.03
C LEU A 433 27.86 9.19 -97.56
N ARG A 434 29.02 8.91 -96.96
CA ARG A 434 30.33 9.42 -97.42
C ARG A 434 30.79 8.81 -98.75
N SER A 435 30.47 7.54 -99.05
CA SER A 435 30.78 6.92 -100.34
C SER A 435 29.81 7.40 -101.43
N GLY A 436 28.50 7.45 -101.14
CA GLY A 436 27.48 8.04 -102.02
C GLY A 436 27.76 9.50 -102.36
N ARG A 437 28.14 10.34 -101.39
CA ARG A 437 28.53 11.74 -101.64
C ARG A 437 29.75 11.85 -102.56
N ARG A 438 30.77 11.00 -102.36
CA ARG A 438 31.95 10.94 -103.26
C ARG A 438 31.54 10.52 -104.68
N HIS A 439 30.66 9.53 -104.83
CA HIS A 439 30.18 9.07 -106.13
C HIS A 439 29.35 10.13 -106.86
N SER A 440 28.43 10.81 -106.17
CA SER A 440 27.65 11.92 -106.75
C SER A 440 28.52 13.11 -107.14
N GLN A 441 29.57 13.43 -106.36
CA GLN A 441 30.54 14.46 -106.72
C GLN A 441 31.32 14.10 -108.00
N LEU A 442 31.72 12.84 -108.18
CA LEU A 442 32.36 12.36 -109.40
C LEU A 442 31.42 12.41 -110.61
N ARG A 443 30.15 12.01 -110.45
CA ARG A 443 29.12 12.13 -111.51
C ARG A 443 28.92 13.58 -111.96
N LEU A 444 28.85 14.53 -111.02
CA LEU A 444 28.71 15.96 -111.32
C LEU A 444 29.96 16.52 -112.04
N GLN A 445 31.16 16.05 -111.71
CA GLN A 445 32.37 16.41 -112.44
C GLN A 445 32.42 15.81 -113.86
N HIS A 446 31.79 14.66 -114.10
CA HIS A 446 31.65 14.07 -115.43
C HIS A 446 30.70 14.90 -116.30
N SER A 447 29.47 15.12 -115.82
CA SER A 447 28.45 15.87 -116.58
C SER A 447 28.83 17.33 -116.83
N ALA A 448 29.60 17.96 -115.94
CA ALA A 448 30.17 19.28 -116.16
C ALA A 448 31.16 19.32 -117.34
N LYS A 449 32.01 18.30 -117.48
CA LYS A 449 32.97 18.18 -118.61
C LYS A 449 32.24 17.92 -119.93
N GLU A 450 31.22 17.07 -119.92
CA GLU A 450 30.37 16.81 -121.08
C GLU A 450 29.62 18.07 -121.54
N LEU A 451 29.03 18.82 -120.61
CA LEU A 451 28.41 20.13 -120.89
C LEU A 451 29.40 21.12 -121.50
N GLN A 452 30.66 21.11 -121.07
CA GLN A 452 31.69 21.99 -121.60
C GLN A 452 32.11 21.59 -123.03
N GLN A 453 32.20 20.29 -123.33
CA GLN A 453 32.40 19.79 -124.71
C GLN A 453 31.21 20.08 -125.63
N VAL A 454 29.97 19.92 -125.15
CA VAL A 454 28.76 20.24 -125.92
C VAL A 454 28.72 21.75 -126.23
N ARG A 455 29.04 22.60 -125.25
CA ARG A 455 29.17 24.06 -125.46
C ARG A 455 30.20 24.42 -126.51
N SER A 456 31.39 23.82 -126.50
CA SER A 456 32.42 24.12 -127.52
C SER A 456 31.98 23.71 -128.93
N LYS A 457 31.34 22.53 -129.07
CA LYS A 457 30.78 22.08 -130.36
C LYS A 457 29.68 23.01 -130.87
N LEU A 458 28.75 23.43 -130.00
CA LEU A 458 27.68 24.39 -130.34
C LEU A 458 28.22 25.78 -130.73
N GLN A 459 29.35 26.19 -130.16
CA GLN A 459 29.99 27.46 -130.50
C GLN A 459 30.73 27.40 -131.84
N GLN A 460 31.31 26.25 -132.19
CA GLN A 460 31.91 25.98 -133.51
C GLN A 460 30.84 25.91 -134.62
N GLU A 461 29.76 25.16 -134.39
CA GLU A 461 28.54 25.14 -135.21
C GLU A 461 28.02 26.55 -135.54
N ARG A 462 28.02 27.44 -134.54
CA ARG A 462 27.51 28.82 -134.69
C ARG A 462 28.43 29.69 -135.56
N GLY A 463 29.75 29.47 -135.50
CA GLY A 463 30.72 30.15 -136.38
C GLY A 463 30.52 29.76 -137.85
N LEU A 464 30.53 28.46 -138.13
CA LEU A 464 30.33 27.92 -139.50
C LEU A 464 29.00 28.39 -140.12
N LYS A 465 27.93 28.49 -139.31
CA LYS A 465 26.64 29.03 -139.76
C LYS A 465 26.70 30.54 -140.06
N GLN A 466 27.47 31.33 -139.28
CA GLN A 466 27.67 32.75 -139.57
C GLN A 466 28.48 32.99 -140.86
N GLU A 467 29.46 32.14 -141.15
CA GLU A 467 30.23 32.17 -142.41
C GLU A 467 29.34 31.84 -143.61
N ALA A 468 28.50 30.80 -143.50
CA ALA A 468 27.54 30.43 -144.56
C ALA A 468 26.54 31.56 -144.89
N PHE A 469 26.00 32.25 -143.89
CA PHE A 469 25.10 33.39 -144.12
C PHE A 469 25.78 34.59 -144.80
N GLN A 470 27.08 34.81 -144.56
CA GLN A 470 27.83 35.88 -145.23
C GLN A 470 28.02 35.61 -146.72
N LEU A 471 28.27 34.35 -147.12
CA LEU A 471 28.40 33.95 -148.52
C LEU A 471 27.07 34.11 -149.31
N VAL A 472 25.95 33.65 -148.74
CA VAL A 472 24.61 33.85 -149.34
C VAL A 472 24.30 35.34 -149.53
N SER A 473 24.67 36.17 -148.54
CA SER A 473 24.48 37.62 -148.56
C SER A 473 25.32 38.36 -149.61
N GLN A 474 26.31 37.71 -150.24
CA GLN A 474 27.06 38.25 -151.38
C GLN A 474 26.41 37.86 -152.72
N LEU A 475 26.10 36.57 -152.91
CA LEU A 475 25.46 36.06 -154.13
C LEU A 475 24.09 36.70 -154.41
N GLN A 476 23.29 36.94 -153.37
CA GLN A 476 21.95 37.52 -153.49
C GLN A 476 21.94 38.99 -153.98
N ARG A 477 23.11 39.63 -154.10
CA ARG A 477 23.24 41.06 -154.44
C ARG A 477 23.52 41.35 -155.93
N GLN A 478 23.60 40.32 -156.77
CA GLN A 478 24.01 40.43 -158.19
C GLN A 478 22.89 40.11 -159.21
N VAL A 479 21.66 39.79 -158.76
CA VAL A 479 20.70 39.01 -159.57
C VAL A 479 19.29 39.64 -159.72
N SER A 480 18.99 40.79 -159.10
CA SER A 480 17.60 41.31 -159.10
C SER A 480 17.47 42.83 -159.14
N GLU A 481 17.87 43.42 -160.26
CA GLU A 481 17.09 44.53 -160.83
C GLU A 481 15.87 43.93 -161.55
N GLY A 482 14.65 44.47 -161.33
CA GLY A 482 13.43 43.94 -161.96
C GLY A 482 12.16 44.20 -161.16
N THR A 483 11.31 45.10 -161.65
CA THR A 483 10.06 45.56 -161.03
C THR A 483 8.96 44.49 -160.90
N ALA A 484 8.39 44.32 -159.69
CA ALA A 484 6.94 44.46 -159.44
C ALA A 484 6.58 44.39 -157.93
N LEU A 485 5.49 45.08 -157.55
CA LEU A 485 4.82 45.06 -156.23
C LEU A 485 3.52 44.23 -156.30
N PRO A 486 2.79 43.94 -155.20
CA PRO A 486 3.07 44.10 -153.76
C PRO A 486 3.08 42.69 -153.07
N THR A 487 2.71 42.36 -151.83
CA THR A 487 2.09 43.03 -150.63
C THR A 487 2.40 42.21 -149.36
N CYS A 488 2.37 42.85 -148.17
CA CYS A 488 2.26 42.22 -146.83
C CYS A 488 3.47 41.36 -146.36
N THR A 489 3.81 41.23 -145.05
CA THR A 489 3.31 41.86 -143.81
C THR A 489 4.37 41.82 -142.69
N SER A 490 4.26 42.75 -141.73
CA SER A 490 4.63 42.59 -140.30
C SER A 490 6.05 42.16 -139.88
N SER A 491 6.87 43.15 -139.50
CA SER A 491 7.90 43.10 -138.42
C SER A 491 8.30 44.56 -138.16
N THR A 492 8.16 45.19 -136.99
CA THR A 492 8.42 44.75 -135.60
C THR A 492 9.90 44.45 -135.36
N SER A 493 10.72 45.50 -135.36
CA SER A 493 12.12 45.47 -134.92
C SER A 493 12.57 46.87 -134.52
N ALA A 494 12.99 47.04 -133.26
CA ALA A 494 13.94 48.05 -132.72
C ALA A 494 13.75 48.25 -131.21
N LEU A 495 14.74 48.66 -130.40
CA LEU A 495 16.22 48.62 -130.44
C LEU A 495 16.70 49.19 -129.08
N ILE A 496 17.88 48.77 -128.54
CA ILE A 496 18.74 49.58 -127.62
C ILE A 496 18.12 49.91 -126.24
N ALA A 497 18.79 50.13 -125.09
CA ALA A 497 20.10 49.85 -124.49
C ALA A 497 19.81 49.64 -122.96
N GLY A 498 20.66 49.21 -122.03
CA GLY A 498 22.12 49.25 -121.89
C GLY A 498 22.47 50.00 -120.58
N ARG A 499 23.63 49.68 -119.95
CA ARG A 499 24.00 50.02 -118.53
C ARG A 499 23.17 49.17 -117.53
N SER A 500 23.71 48.41 -116.56
CA SER A 500 25.00 48.36 -115.85
C SER A 500 25.27 49.51 -114.87
N THR A 501 25.14 49.22 -113.57
CA THR A 501 26.22 49.35 -112.56
C THR A 501 25.81 48.80 -111.19
N ARG A 502 26.64 47.89 -110.61
CA ARG A 502 27.04 47.79 -109.19
C ARG A 502 25.91 47.55 -108.12
N THR A 503 26.17 47.04 -106.91
CA THR A 503 27.43 46.74 -106.20
C THR A 503 27.28 45.51 -105.28
N SER A 504 28.35 44.73 -105.09
CA SER A 504 28.56 43.85 -103.91
C SER A 504 29.14 44.70 -102.73
N PRO A 505 29.40 44.19 -101.50
CA PRO A 505 30.21 43.01 -101.15
C PRO A 505 29.47 42.03 -100.20
N VAL A 506 29.87 40.79 -99.89
CA VAL A 506 31.17 40.08 -99.83
C VAL A 506 31.97 40.32 -98.53
N LEU A 507 32.52 39.22 -97.99
CA LEU A 507 33.46 39.02 -96.86
C LEU A 507 32.86 38.40 -95.58
N ALA A 508 33.59 37.61 -94.76
CA ALA A 508 34.53 36.49 -95.01
C ALA A 508 35.07 35.95 -93.65
N LEU A 509 35.73 34.78 -93.65
CA LEU A 509 36.54 34.21 -92.53
C LEU A 509 35.73 33.85 -91.24
N ARG A 510 36.23 33.08 -90.25
CA ARG A 510 37.25 31.98 -90.20
C ARG A 510 37.11 31.21 -88.86
N ASN A 511 37.67 30.00 -88.83
CA ASN A 511 37.68 29.00 -87.75
C ASN A 511 37.88 29.47 -86.28
N SER A 512 37.38 28.59 -85.39
CA SER A 512 38.06 27.94 -84.24
C SER A 512 37.88 28.42 -82.78
N ARG A 513 37.54 27.41 -81.95
CA ARG A 513 37.94 27.10 -80.56
C ARG A 513 37.85 28.20 -79.47
N GLY A 514 37.18 27.86 -78.37
CA GLY A 514 37.53 28.38 -77.03
C GLY A 514 36.39 28.42 -76.01
N SER A 515 36.41 27.52 -75.03
CA SER A 515 35.88 27.78 -73.67
C SER A 515 36.86 28.74 -72.95
N PRO A 516 36.50 29.53 -71.92
CA PRO A 516 35.84 29.02 -70.70
C PRO A 516 34.82 29.93 -69.95
N SER A 517 34.14 29.31 -68.98
CA SER A 517 33.70 29.84 -67.67
C SER A 517 32.96 31.18 -67.48
N ALA A 518 31.72 31.01 -66.98
CA ALA A 518 31.21 31.52 -65.69
C ALA A 518 30.49 32.89 -65.56
N MET A 519 29.39 32.83 -64.80
CA MET A 519 28.64 33.94 -64.15
C MET A 519 27.93 34.93 -65.11
N THR A 520 26.88 35.67 -64.72
CA THR A 520 26.60 36.29 -63.42
C THR A 520 25.11 36.37 -63.03
N THR A 521 24.89 36.43 -61.72
CA THR A 521 23.66 36.67 -60.92
C THR A 521 22.73 37.81 -61.41
N ARG A 522 21.50 38.03 -60.90
CA ARG A 522 20.83 37.72 -59.60
C ARG A 522 19.30 37.56 -59.87
N ASN A 523 18.28 37.69 -59.02
CA ASN A 523 18.00 38.17 -57.64
C ASN A 523 16.64 37.51 -57.18
N ILE A 524 16.03 37.63 -55.99
CA ILE A 524 16.23 38.45 -54.78
C ILE A 524 15.71 37.70 -53.50
N LYS A 525 15.57 38.46 -52.41
CA LYS A 525 15.08 38.24 -51.02
C LYS A 525 13.61 37.75 -50.87
N ARG A 526 13.13 37.29 -49.69
CA ARG A 526 13.55 37.52 -48.27
C ARG A 526 12.98 36.46 -47.28
N ASP A 527 13.62 36.34 -46.10
CA ASP A 527 13.16 35.75 -44.80
C ASP A 527 12.73 34.25 -44.79
N ASP A 528 12.87 33.47 -43.71
CA ASP A 528 13.18 33.76 -42.30
C ASP A 528 13.86 32.57 -41.54
N ALA A 529 14.19 32.78 -40.25
CA ALA A 529 14.66 31.84 -39.20
C ALA A 529 16.16 31.41 -39.14
N GLU A 530 16.70 31.31 -37.91
CA GLU A 530 18.14 31.18 -37.59
C GLU A 530 18.56 29.83 -36.94
N ASP A 531 19.88 29.60 -36.90
CA ASP A 531 20.59 28.51 -36.20
C ASP A 531 21.46 29.09 -35.06
N ARG A 532 21.63 28.36 -33.93
CA ARG A 532 22.65 28.67 -32.89
C ARG A 532 22.93 27.55 -31.86
N SER A 533 24.19 27.13 -31.82
CA SER A 533 24.92 26.59 -30.64
C SER A 533 25.68 27.77 -29.95
N PRO A 534 26.51 27.65 -28.86
CA PRO A 534 27.03 26.47 -28.13
C PRO A 534 27.12 26.63 -26.57
N TYR A 535 28.13 25.96 -25.94
CA TYR A 535 28.63 25.99 -24.54
C TYR A 535 28.03 24.98 -23.52
N ALA A 536 28.66 24.64 -22.38
CA ALA A 536 30.06 24.17 -22.10
C ALA A 536 30.27 23.85 -20.59
N PHE A 537 30.85 22.69 -20.23
CA PHE A 537 31.26 22.26 -18.86
C PHE A 537 30.11 22.23 -17.79
N GLN A 538 30.23 21.71 -16.56
CA GLN A 538 31.38 21.22 -15.76
C GLN A 538 30.99 20.02 -14.84
N THR A 539 31.94 19.55 -14.01
CA THR A 539 31.87 18.38 -13.10
C THR A 539 30.97 18.54 -11.86
N GLY A 540 30.37 17.45 -11.35
CA GLY A 540 29.76 17.45 -9.99
C GLY A 540 29.14 16.13 -9.49
N SER A 541 29.77 15.52 -8.49
CA SER A 541 29.24 14.54 -7.52
C SER A 541 29.61 15.11 -6.12
N PRO A 542 28.90 14.92 -4.98
CA PRO A 542 28.24 13.66 -4.57
C PRO A 542 26.97 13.79 -3.67
N ASP A 543 26.58 12.67 -3.05
CA ASP A 543 25.88 12.50 -1.75
C ASP A 543 24.89 13.57 -1.24
N THR A 544 23.61 13.20 -1.16
CA THR A 544 22.64 13.83 -0.24
C THR A 544 22.10 12.82 0.78
N LYS A 545 22.48 12.98 2.04
CA LYS A 545 22.04 12.13 3.17
C LYS A 545 20.73 12.67 3.75
N MET A 546 19.71 11.81 3.90
CA MET A 546 18.44 12.17 4.53
C MET A 546 18.61 12.35 6.05
N LEU A 547 18.70 13.60 6.51
CA LEU A 547 18.72 13.96 7.93
C LEU A 547 17.30 14.19 8.46
N PHE A 548 16.89 13.41 9.47
CA PHE A 548 15.63 13.65 10.20
C PHE A 548 15.75 14.83 11.17
N SER A 549 15.18 15.98 10.81
CA SER A 549 15.02 17.13 11.71
C SER A 549 13.82 16.95 12.64
N LYS A 550 14.08 16.57 13.91
CA LYS A 550 13.04 16.52 14.96
C LYS A 550 12.69 17.93 15.43
N SER A 551 11.67 18.55 14.83
CA SER A 551 11.07 19.78 15.37
C SER A 551 10.29 19.47 16.65
N LYS A 552 10.69 20.07 17.77
CA LYS A 552 9.88 20.18 18.99
C LYS A 552 9.31 21.59 19.04
N GLN A 553 7.98 21.73 19.02
CA GLN A 553 7.31 22.98 19.37
C GLN A 553 6.42 22.74 20.59
N SER A 554 6.85 23.28 21.72
CA SER A 554 6.09 23.32 22.97
C SER A 554 5.22 24.58 22.98
N LEU A 555 3.92 24.42 22.74
CA LEU A 555 2.93 25.49 22.85
C LEU A 555 2.17 25.37 24.18
N THR A 556 2.80 25.86 25.25
CA THR A 556 2.10 26.19 26.50
C THR A 556 1.34 27.50 26.28
N GLN A 557 0.02 27.43 26.13
CA GLN A 557 -0.86 28.60 26.28
C GLN A 557 -1.65 28.49 27.59
N HIS A 558 -1.62 29.59 28.33
CA HIS A 558 -2.17 29.75 29.67
C HIS A 558 -3.53 30.43 29.56
N LEU A 559 -4.61 29.75 29.97
CA LEU A 559 -5.97 30.31 29.99
C LEU A 559 -6.60 30.08 31.36
N GLU A 560 -6.77 31.18 32.09
CA GLU A 560 -7.54 31.24 33.34
C GLU A 560 -9.04 31.05 33.06
N PRO A 561 -9.82 30.57 34.05
CA PRO A 561 -11.23 30.25 33.85
C PRO A 561 -12.12 31.49 33.88
N SER A 562 -13.02 31.61 32.89
CA SER A 562 -14.21 32.46 33.02
C SER A 562 -15.38 31.66 33.59
N GLU A 563 -16.05 32.23 34.59
CA GLU A 563 -17.26 31.66 35.17
C GLU A 563 -18.42 31.72 34.16
N VAL A 564 -19.12 30.61 33.94
CA VAL A 564 -20.36 30.55 33.16
C VAL A 564 -21.36 29.69 33.92
N LEU A 565 -22.59 30.20 34.08
CA LEU A 565 -23.59 29.60 34.97
C LEU A 565 -24.14 28.27 34.44
N LEU A 566 -24.40 27.35 35.37
CA LEU A 566 -25.17 26.13 35.12
C LEU A 566 -26.66 26.46 34.87
N PRO A 567 -27.26 25.99 33.77
CA PRO A 567 -28.71 25.85 33.68
C PRO A 567 -29.21 24.80 34.69
N THR A 568 -30.37 25.04 35.28
CA THR A 568 -30.95 24.16 36.30
C THR A 568 -31.37 22.80 35.77
N LEU A 569 -31.14 21.75 36.58
CA LEU A 569 -31.80 20.46 36.40
C LEU A 569 -33.32 20.63 36.46
N HIS A 570 -34.04 19.93 35.59
CA HIS A 570 -35.50 19.84 35.64
C HIS A 570 -35.93 18.41 36.01
N ASP A 571 -36.85 18.28 36.96
CA ASP A 571 -37.28 17.00 37.50
C ASP A 571 -37.97 16.09 36.48
N GLY A 572 -37.84 14.78 36.70
CA GLY A 572 -38.19 13.75 35.71
C GLY A 572 -39.69 13.47 35.56
N ARG A 573 -40.03 12.88 34.41
CA ARG A 573 -41.31 12.18 34.18
C ARG A 573 -41.06 10.76 33.69
N SER A 574 -41.67 9.79 34.37
CA SER A 574 -41.62 8.38 33.97
C SER A 574 -42.58 8.14 32.81
N THR A 575 -42.07 7.74 31.64
CA THR A 575 -42.88 7.25 30.52
C THR A 575 -42.97 5.73 30.57
N SER A 576 -44.05 5.23 31.17
CA SER A 576 -44.37 3.80 31.15
C SER A 576 -44.89 3.39 29.77
N LEU A 577 -44.04 2.78 28.95
CA LEU A 577 -44.47 2.15 27.69
C LEU A 577 -44.91 0.70 27.96
N MET A 578 -46.22 0.48 28.02
CA MET A 578 -46.77 -0.87 27.86
C MET A 578 -46.61 -1.31 26.40
N LEU A 579 -45.90 -2.41 26.18
CA LEU A 579 -45.96 -3.14 24.91
C LEU A 579 -46.84 -4.38 25.09
N THR A 580 -47.99 -4.39 24.43
CA THR A 580 -48.91 -5.52 24.38
C THR A 580 -48.31 -6.67 23.58
N LEU A 581 -48.05 -7.79 24.26
CA LEU A 581 -47.60 -9.03 23.63
C LEU A 581 -48.78 -9.75 22.98
N GLN A 582 -48.96 -9.54 21.68
CA GLN A 582 -49.82 -10.38 20.85
C GLN A 582 -48.98 -11.55 20.33
N ARG A 583 -49.37 -12.78 20.67
CA ARG A 583 -48.79 -14.02 20.12
C ARG A 583 -49.66 -14.57 18.97
N PRO A 584 -49.07 -15.33 18.03
CA PRO A 584 -49.81 -16.34 17.28
C PRO A 584 -50.25 -17.50 18.18
#